data_AF-A0AAD0RUI1-F1
#
_entry.id   AF-A0AAD0RUI1-F1
#
_cell.length_a   1.000
_cell.length_b   1.000
_cell.length_c   1.000
_cell.angle_alpha   90.00
_cell.angle_beta   90.00
_cell.angle_gamma   90.00
#
_symmetry.space_group_name_H-M   'P 1'
#
loop_
_entity.id
_entity.type
_entity.pdbx_description
1 polymer ?
#
loop_
_entity_poly.entity_id
_entity_poly.type
_entity_poly.pdbx_seq_one_letter_code
_entity_poly.pdbx_strand_id
1 'polypeptide(L)'
;MPMKNLPIPFEANASFCYRFARYHLLQEIAQEPEALTGEPFKLNSMTNRVMARYLTDEQMSQCYPARDTEGKMLSVGAGIRFFVSLRAKRGAESPFVWLGKSGMYRLKSDSEVSMEAVEDEDDEVEEQADVEFDGWIYAFTFPAIKKNEGAFPIKVGLTTAADVETRVFGQCKGAGFFERPEILGRWKVKRVAQVEDAIHAVLKAWGRWKEDAPGDEWFMTTLDEVQSVIHFVNK
;
A
#
# COMPACT_ATOMS: atom_id res chain seq x y z
N MET A 1 -28.80 17.43 5.74
CA MET A 1 -27.92 18.59 5.46
C MET A 1 -28.02 18.87 3.97
N PRO A 2 -27.96 20.14 3.52
CA PRO A 2 -27.92 20.44 2.09
C PRO A 2 -26.68 19.81 1.46
N MET A 3 -26.80 19.30 0.23
CA MET A 3 -25.64 18.78 -0.49
C MET A 3 -24.67 19.92 -0.81
N LYS A 4 -23.38 19.66 -0.60
CA LYS A 4 -22.26 20.48 -1.04
C LYS A 4 -21.98 20.21 -2.52
N ASN A 5 -21.44 21.22 -3.20
CA ASN A 5 -20.94 21.05 -4.56
C ASN A 5 -19.73 20.10 -4.57
N LEU A 6 -19.67 19.25 -5.60
CA LEU A 6 -18.51 18.40 -5.83
C LEU A 6 -17.28 19.25 -6.21
N PRO A 7 -16.10 18.95 -5.66
CA PRO A 7 -14.87 19.68 -5.95
C PRO A 7 -14.28 19.33 -7.32
N ILE A 8 -14.70 18.21 -7.91
CA ILE A 8 -14.30 17.75 -9.25
C ILE A 8 -15.54 17.24 -10.00
N PRO A 9 -15.57 17.32 -11.35
CA PRO A 9 -16.66 16.74 -12.12
C PRO A 9 -16.89 15.27 -11.79
N PHE A 10 -18.15 14.88 -11.64
CA PHE A 10 -18.53 13.50 -11.36
C PHE A 10 -18.31 12.62 -12.59
N GLU A 11 -17.62 11.50 -12.39
CA GLU A 11 -17.53 10.42 -13.36
C GLU A 11 -17.58 9.08 -12.63
N ALA A 12 -18.37 8.13 -13.10
CA ALA A 12 -18.39 6.78 -12.55
C ALA A 12 -17.17 5.99 -13.04
N ASN A 13 -15.99 6.29 -12.48
CA ASN A 13 -14.77 5.56 -12.76
C ASN A 13 -13.79 5.56 -11.58
N ALA A 14 -12.74 4.74 -11.68
CA ALA A 14 -11.71 4.62 -10.65
C ALA A 14 -10.92 5.92 -10.43
N SER A 15 -10.73 6.73 -11.47
CA SER A 15 -9.98 7.99 -11.41
C SER A 15 -10.68 9.02 -10.54
N PHE A 16 -11.99 9.21 -10.74
CA PHE A 16 -12.84 10.02 -9.90
C PHE A 16 -12.80 9.55 -8.44
N CYS A 17 -13.02 8.25 -8.20
CA CYS A 17 -13.01 7.69 -6.86
C CYS A 17 -11.68 7.94 -6.14
N TYR A 18 -10.55 7.77 -6.83
CA TYR A 18 -9.22 8.03 -6.30
C TYR A 18 -9.00 9.51 -5.97
N ARG A 19 -9.27 10.40 -6.93
CA ARG A 19 -9.03 11.84 -6.78
C ARG A 19 -9.90 12.43 -5.67
N PHE A 20 -11.18 12.05 -5.65
CA PHE A 20 -12.13 12.51 -4.63
C PHE A 20 -11.76 11.99 -3.23
N ALA A 21 -11.33 10.74 -3.12
CA ALA A 21 -10.85 10.18 -1.85
C ALA A 21 -9.60 10.91 -1.34
N ARG A 22 -8.54 10.99 -2.16
CA ARG A 22 -7.23 11.51 -1.75
C ARG A 22 -7.26 13.02 -1.47
N TYR A 23 -7.71 13.80 -2.44
CA TYR A 23 -7.51 15.25 -2.42
C TYR A 23 -8.62 16.00 -1.69
N HIS A 24 -9.72 15.33 -1.33
CA HIS A 24 -10.88 15.99 -0.73
C HIS A 24 -11.40 15.26 0.51
N LEU A 25 -11.84 14.00 0.39
CA LEU A 25 -12.54 13.34 1.50
C LEU A 25 -11.68 13.14 2.74
N LEU A 26 -10.39 12.81 2.61
CA LEU A 26 -9.53 12.65 3.80
C LEU A 26 -9.46 13.94 4.62
N GLN A 27 -9.36 15.09 3.94
CA GLN A 27 -9.32 16.40 4.60
C GLN A 27 -10.65 16.73 5.24
N GLU A 28 -11.79 16.48 4.56
CA GLU A 28 -13.11 16.68 5.17
C GLU A 28 -13.37 15.77 6.37
N ILE A 29 -12.89 14.51 6.33
CA ILE A 29 -13.01 13.57 7.46
C ILE A 29 -12.16 14.08 8.65
N ALA A 30 -10.99 14.66 8.40
CA ALA A 30 -10.12 15.21 9.43
C ALA A 30 -10.75 16.40 10.17
N GLN A 31 -11.70 17.09 9.53
CA GLN A 31 -12.43 18.22 10.11
C GLN A 31 -13.73 17.82 10.82
N GLU A 32 -14.06 16.52 10.87
CA GLU A 32 -15.25 16.06 11.57
C GLU A 32 -15.05 16.15 13.09
N PRO A 33 -16.11 16.43 13.87
CA PRO A 33 -16.02 16.57 15.32
C PRO A 33 -15.36 15.37 16.01
N GLU A 34 -15.64 14.15 15.57
CA GLU A 34 -15.06 12.92 16.13
C GLU A 34 -13.59 12.71 15.79
N ALA A 35 -13.09 13.29 14.70
CA ALA A 35 -11.65 13.28 14.42
C ALA A 35 -10.93 14.34 15.28
N LEU A 36 -11.55 15.51 15.43
CA LEU A 36 -10.99 16.63 16.18
C LEU A 36 -10.90 16.38 17.70
N THR A 37 -11.60 15.39 18.24
CA THR A 37 -11.41 14.99 19.65
C THR A 37 -10.04 14.33 19.89
N GLY A 38 -9.38 13.83 18.84
CA GLY A 38 -8.16 13.03 18.95
C GLY A 38 -8.39 11.58 19.37
N GLU A 39 -9.63 11.21 19.70
CA GLU A 39 -9.99 9.86 20.13
C GLU A 39 -10.08 8.88 18.93
N PRO A 40 -9.86 7.57 19.15
CA PRO A 40 -10.02 6.56 18.12
C PRO A 40 -11.44 6.52 17.53
N PHE A 41 -11.54 6.52 16.20
CA PHE A 41 -12.80 6.43 15.46
C PHE A 41 -12.76 5.40 14.32
N LYS A 42 -13.93 4.94 13.88
CA LYS A 42 -14.09 4.09 12.70
C LYS A 42 -14.17 4.92 11.42
N LEU A 43 -13.13 4.85 10.59
CA LEU A 43 -13.02 5.66 9.37
C LEU A 43 -14.22 5.50 8.42
N ASN A 44 -14.68 4.26 8.21
CA ASN A 44 -15.78 3.99 7.28
C ASN A 44 -17.11 4.62 7.70
N SER A 45 -17.37 4.72 9.02
CA SER A 45 -18.59 5.37 9.52
C SER A 45 -18.63 6.85 9.13
N MET A 46 -17.50 7.54 9.30
CA MET A 46 -17.36 8.96 8.95
C MET A 46 -17.32 9.15 7.44
N THR A 47 -16.64 8.27 6.72
CA THR A 47 -16.55 8.31 5.26
C THR A 47 -17.94 8.29 4.62
N ASN A 48 -18.83 7.38 5.05
CA ASN A 48 -20.19 7.32 4.54
C ASN A 48 -20.97 8.62 4.79
N ARG A 49 -20.84 9.19 5.99
CA ARG A 49 -21.51 10.45 6.35
C ARG A 49 -21.00 11.64 5.54
N VAL A 50 -19.69 11.75 5.35
CA VAL A 50 -19.07 12.84 4.58
C VAL A 50 -19.41 12.68 3.09
N MET A 51 -19.36 11.45 2.54
CA MET A 51 -19.75 11.17 1.16
C MET A 51 -21.18 11.61 0.84
N ALA A 52 -22.14 11.34 1.73
CA ALA A 52 -23.54 11.70 1.56
C ALA A 52 -23.77 13.23 1.50
N ARG A 53 -22.76 14.05 1.83
CA ARG A 53 -22.82 15.50 1.63
C ARG A 53 -22.54 15.91 0.19
N TYR A 54 -21.87 15.08 -0.60
CA TYR A 54 -21.39 15.44 -1.94
C TYR A 54 -21.99 14.60 -3.06
N LEU A 55 -22.37 13.36 -2.74
CA LEU A 55 -22.86 12.39 -3.71
C LEU A 55 -24.26 11.94 -3.35
N THR A 56 -25.11 11.83 -4.37
CA THR A 56 -26.42 11.19 -4.23
C THR A 56 -26.29 9.67 -4.15
N ASP A 57 -27.31 9.01 -3.61
CA ASP A 57 -27.37 7.53 -3.60
C ASP A 57 -27.32 6.95 -5.02
N GLU A 58 -27.91 7.65 -5.99
CA GLU A 58 -27.85 7.28 -7.40
C GLU A 58 -26.40 7.32 -7.92
N GLN A 59 -25.68 8.42 -7.68
CA GLN A 59 -24.26 8.55 -8.06
C GLN A 59 -23.38 7.50 -7.37
N MET A 60 -23.61 7.23 -6.08
CA MET A 60 -22.84 6.23 -5.33
C MET A 60 -23.11 4.78 -5.81
N SER A 61 -24.31 4.53 -6.33
CA SER A 61 -24.73 3.21 -6.82
C SER A 61 -24.29 2.93 -8.26
N GLN A 62 -23.89 3.96 -9.02
CA GLN A 62 -23.32 3.77 -10.35
C GLN A 62 -22.10 2.86 -10.28
N CYS A 63 -22.03 1.94 -11.23
CA CYS A 63 -20.99 0.92 -11.27
C CYS A 63 -20.05 1.17 -12.45
N TYR A 64 -18.79 0.84 -12.24
CA TYR A 64 -17.76 0.88 -13.27
C TYR A 64 -16.94 -0.41 -13.25
N PRO A 65 -16.31 -0.79 -14.36
CA PRO A 65 -15.46 -1.97 -14.40
C PRO A 65 -14.32 -1.85 -13.39
N ALA A 66 -14.20 -2.81 -12.49
CA ALA A 66 -13.05 -2.91 -11.59
C ALA A 66 -11.80 -3.13 -12.44
N ARG A 67 -10.76 -2.30 -12.25
CA ARG A 67 -9.53 -2.34 -13.06
C ARG A 67 -8.76 -3.65 -12.97
N ASP A 68 -9.00 -4.45 -11.93
CA ASP A 68 -8.17 -5.58 -11.52
C ASP A 68 -8.86 -6.94 -11.61
N THR A 69 -10.14 -6.99 -11.97
CA THR A 69 -10.93 -8.23 -11.96
C THR A 69 -11.85 -8.26 -13.16
N GLU A 70 -11.53 -9.12 -14.14
CA GLU A 70 -12.27 -9.23 -15.39
C GLU A 70 -13.75 -9.53 -15.12
N GLY A 71 -14.64 -8.73 -15.71
CA GLY A 71 -16.09 -8.85 -15.54
C GLY A 71 -16.66 -8.36 -14.19
N LYS A 72 -15.83 -7.94 -13.23
CA LYS A 72 -16.32 -7.43 -11.94
C LYS A 72 -16.67 -5.96 -12.04
N MET A 73 -17.88 -5.62 -11.62
CA MET A 73 -18.33 -4.24 -11.48
C MET A 73 -18.12 -3.77 -10.04
N LEU A 74 -17.65 -2.53 -9.87
CA LEU A 74 -17.48 -1.88 -8.58
C LEU A 74 -18.35 -0.62 -8.54
N SER A 75 -19.11 -0.43 -7.46
CA SER A 75 -19.86 0.81 -7.28
C SER A 75 -18.94 1.98 -6.90
N VAL A 76 -19.31 3.19 -7.31
CA VAL A 76 -18.61 4.44 -6.94
C VAL A 76 -18.44 4.53 -5.42
N GLY A 77 -19.50 4.24 -4.66
CA GLY A 77 -19.44 4.27 -3.20
C GLY A 77 -18.41 3.27 -2.62
N ALA A 78 -18.35 2.05 -3.16
CA ALA A 78 -17.38 1.06 -2.72
C ALA A 78 -15.94 1.43 -3.12
N GLY A 79 -15.74 1.96 -4.32
CA GLY A 79 -14.45 2.43 -4.80
C GLY A 79 -13.89 3.59 -3.97
N ILE A 80 -14.73 4.57 -3.62
CA ILE A 80 -14.33 5.68 -2.76
C ILE A 80 -13.89 5.18 -1.39
N ARG A 81 -14.70 4.33 -0.72
CA ARG A 81 -14.33 3.76 0.60
C ARG A 81 -13.03 2.99 0.56
N PHE A 82 -12.81 2.24 -0.52
CA PHE A 82 -11.55 1.53 -0.74
C PHE A 82 -10.37 2.51 -0.81
N PHE A 83 -10.43 3.55 -1.64
CA PHE A 83 -9.34 4.52 -1.76
C PHE A 83 -9.13 5.36 -0.51
N VAL A 84 -10.20 5.74 0.21
CA VAL A 84 -10.11 6.43 1.50
C VAL A 84 -9.36 5.56 2.51
N SER A 85 -9.75 4.30 2.68
CA SER A 85 -9.08 3.37 3.60
C SER A 85 -7.62 3.13 3.22
N LEU A 86 -7.35 2.95 1.92
CA LEU A 86 -6.00 2.74 1.40
C LEU A 86 -5.09 3.93 1.68
N ARG A 87 -5.58 5.15 1.44
CA ARG A 87 -4.77 6.38 1.60
C ARG A 87 -4.68 6.86 3.04
N ALA A 88 -5.72 6.68 3.84
CA ALA A 88 -5.65 6.92 5.28
C ALA A 88 -4.58 6.05 5.95
N LYS A 89 -4.38 4.82 5.45
CA LYS A 89 -3.39 3.88 5.99
C LYS A 89 -1.97 4.06 5.46
N ARG A 90 -1.81 4.41 4.17
CA ARG A 90 -0.50 4.34 3.46
C ARG A 90 -0.04 5.66 2.84
N GLY A 91 -0.74 6.76 3.05
CA GLY A 91 -0.34 8.06 2.51
C GLY A 91 0.59 8.77 3.48
N ALA A 92 1.76 9.20 3.03
CA ALA A 92 2.63 10.10 3.82
C ALA A 92 1.86 11.38 4.23
N GLU A 93 1.08 11.92 3.30
CA GLU A 93 0.19 13.08 3.50
C GLU A 93 -1.11 12.75 4.25
N SER A 94 -1.26 11.53 4.78
CA SER A 94 -2.48 11.15 5.51
C SER A 94 -2.55 11.92 6.84
N PRO A 95 -3.67 12.58 7.15
CA PRO A 95 -3.85 13.24 8.44
C PRO A 95 -4.13 12.24 9.58
N PHE A 96 -4.12 10.93 9.29
CA PHE A 96 -4.56 9.89 10.22
C PHE A 96 -3.46 8.92 10.60
N VAL A 97 -3.47 8.48 11.86
CA VAL A 97 -2.69 7.34 12.36
C VAL A 97 -3.59 6.10 12.37
N TRP A 98 -3.12 5.02 11.75
CA TRP A 98 -3.83 3.74 11.73
C TRP A 98 -3.54 2.95 13.02
N LEU A 99 -4.57 2.64 13.80
CA LEU A 99 -4.44 2.04 15.14
C LEU A 99 -4.48 0.49 15.12
N GLY A 100 -4.24 -0.14 13.97
CA GLY A 100 -4.24 -1.59 13.83
C GLY A 100 -5.56 -2.19 13.32
N LYS A 101 -5.89 -3.41 13.77
CA LYS A 101 -6.97 -4.21 13.16
C LYS A 101 -8.35 -3.58 13.43
N SER A 102 -9.26 -3.70 12.44
CA SER A 102 -10.67 -3.23 12.47
C SER A 102 -10.96 -1.79 11.98
N GLY A 103 -10.02 -1.15 11.27
CA GLY A 103 -10.27 0.13 10.59
C GLY A 103 -10.46 1.32 11.54
N MET A 104 -9.79 1.26 12.69
CA MET A 104 -9.72 2.35 13.68
C MET A 104 -8.58 3.30 13.34
N TYR A 105 -8.86 4.59 13.45
CA TYR A 105 -7.92 5.68 13.17
C TYR A 105 -8.06 6.77 14.23
N ARG A 106 -7.04 7.60 14.38
CA ARG A 106 -7.13 8.89 15.06
C ARG A 106 -6.47 9.97 14.20
N LEU A 107 -6.76 11.23 14.49
CA LEU A 107 -6.05 12.34 13.86
C LEU A 107 -4.58 12.38 14.35
N LYS A 108 -3.65 12.74 13.46
CA LYS A 108 -2.27 13.07 13.84
C LYS A 108 -2.29 14.29 14.77
N SER A 109 -1.45 14.29 15.80
CA SER A 109 -1.27 15.43 16.70
C SER A 109 -0.25 16.43 16.12
N ASP A 110 -0.33 17.71 16.51
CA ASP A 110 0.62 18.74 16.05
C ASP A 110 2.09 18.40 16.38
N SER A 111 2.34 17.65 17.45
CA SER A 111 3.69 17.14 17.79
C SER A 111 4.19 16.09 16.80
N GLU A 112 3.32 15.21 16.30
CA GLU A 112 3.67 14.21 15.27
C GLU A 112 3.88 14.85 13.89
N VAL A 113 3.17 15.95 13.60
CA VAL A 113 3.37 16.73 12.36
C VAL A 113 4.75 17.41 12.34
N SER A 114 5.30 17.75 13.52
CA SER A 114 6.61 18.43 13.64
C SER A 114 7.83 17.50 13.57
N MET A 115 7.66 16.21 13.87
CA MET A 115 8.72 15.20 13.74
C MET A 115 8.91 14.77 12.27
N GLU A 116 7.83 14.64 11.49
CA GLU A 116 7.91 14.28 10.07
C GLU A 116 8.46 15.42 9.17
N ALA A 117 8.53 16.67 9.64
CA ALA A 117 9.02 17.79 8.83
C ALA A 117 10.55 17.98 8.87
N VAL A 118 11.27 17.16 9.62
CA VAL A 118 12.74 17.25 9.78
C VAL A 118 13.47 15.91 9.67
N GLU A 119 12.76 14.81 9.40
CA GLU A 119 13.35 13.49 9.16
C GLU A 119 13.26 13.16 7.67
N ASP A 120 14.15 13.79 6.90
CA ASP A 120 14.51 13.38 5.52
C ASP A 120 15.78 12.50 5.55
N GLU A 121 15.97 11.74 6.64
CA GLU A 121 16.89 10.61 6.73
C GLU A 121 16.09 9.44 7.31
N ASP A 122 15.97 8.37 6.52
CA ASP A 122 15.36 7.09 6.91
C ASP A 122 15.94 6.59 8.24
N ASP A 123 15.25 6.85 9.34
CA ASP A 123 15.42 6.19 10.63
C ASP A 123 14.06 5.66 11.09
N GLU A 124 13.70 4.46 10.62
CA GLU A 124 12.86 3.55 11.41
C GLU A 124 13.60 2.22 11.59
N VAL A 125 14.56 2.25 12.52
CA VAL A 125 14.80 1.10 13.38
C VAL A 125 13.82 1.21 14.55
N GLU A 126 12.59 0.74 14.37
CA GLU A 126 11.67 0.51 15.50
C GLU A 126 11.63 -0.99 15.85
N GLU A 127 12.17 -1.31 17.03
CA GLU A 127 11.95 -2.57 17.74
C GLU A 127 10.45 -2.80 17.96
N GLN A 128 9.81 -3.62 17.12
CA GLN A 128 8.51 -4.22 17.44
C GLN A 128 8.67 -5.66 17.90
N ALA A 129 8.09 -5.92 19.08
CA ALA A 129 8.02 -7.21 19.75
C ALA A 129 7.62 -8.35 18.80
N ASP A 130 8.38 -9.46 18.88
CA ASP A 130 8.18 -10.74 18.21
C ASP A 130 6.71 -11.16 18.11
N VAL A 131 6.08 -10.92 16.96
CA VAL A 131 4.92 -11.70 16.52
C VAL A 131 5.35 -12.49 15.31
N GLU A 132 5.78 -13.73 15.55
CA GLU A 132 6.22 -14.68 14.53
C GLU A 132 5.06 -15.03 13.59
N PHE A 133 4.97 -14.36 12.44
CA PHE A 133 4.11 -14.80 11.35
C PHE A 133 4.93 -15.60 10.34
N ASP A 134 4.52 -16.85 10.12
CA ASP A 134 4.95 -17.64 8.98
C ASP A 134 4.45 -16.99 7.69
N GLY A 135 5.27 -17.03 6.65
CA GLY A 135 4.91 -16.43 5.37
C GLY A 135 5.81 -16.90 4.24
N TRP A 136 5.72 -16.17 3.13
CA TRP A 136 6.50 -16.43 1.93
C TRP A 136 7.32 -15.20 1.59
N ILE A 137 8.61 -15.41 1.37
CA ILE A 137 9.44 -14.50 0.58
C ILE A 137 9.24 -14.85 -0.88
N TYR A 138 9.18 -13.85 -1.73
CA TYR A 138 9.12 -14.03 -3.18
C TYR A 138 10.09 -13.10 -3.88
N ALA A 139 10.53 -13.52 -5.06
CA ALA A 139 11.32 -12.73 -5.97
C ALA A 139 10.60 -12.66 -7.32
N PHE A 140 10.45 -11.46 -7.89
CA PHE A 140 9.88 -11.31 -9.23
C PHE A 140 10.58 -10.22 -10.04
N THR A 141 10.39 -10.27 -11.35
CA THR A 141 10.87 -9.25 -12.31
C THR A 141 9.82 -9.01 -13.40
N PHE A 142 10.14 -8.19 -14.39
CA PHE A 142 9.34 -8.02 -15.60
C PHE A 142 10.11 -8.53 -16.84
N PRO A 143 9.42 -9.13 -17.82
CA PRO A 143 10.06 -9.62 -19.05
C PRO A 143 10.96 -8.58 -19.74
N ALA A 144 10.52 -7.32 -19.84
CA ALA A 144 11.30 -6.25 -20.48
C ALA A 144 12.64 -5.92 -19.82
N ILE A 145 12.79 -6.19 -18.51
CA ILE A 145 14.00 -5.85 -17.74
C ILE A 145 14.78 -7.09 -17.29
N LYS A 146 14.27 -8.28 -17.57
CA LYS A 146 14.93 -9.55 -17.29
C LYS A 146 16.12 -9.74 -18.24
N LYS A 147 17.23 -10.25 -17.72
CA LYS A 147 18.38 -10.69 -18.51
C LYS A 147 18.53 -12.20 -18.44
N ASN A 148 19.05 -12.80 -19.50
CA ASN A 148 19.35 -14.23 -19.54
C ASN A 148 20.61 -14.58 -18.73
N GLU A 149 21.54 -13.63 -18.60
CA GLU A 149 22.79 -13.80 -17.87
C GLU A 149 23.13 -12.54 -17.05
N GLY A 150 23.78 -12.76 -15.91
CA GLY A 150 24.20 -11.69 -15.00
C GLY A 150 23.07 -11.10 -14.15
N ALA A 151 23.39 -10.05 -13.39
CA ALA A 151 22.44 -9.39 -12.51
C ALA A 151 21.45 -8.50 -13.29
N PHE A 152 20.19 -8.54 -12.86
CA PHE A 152 19.10 -7.72 -13.41
C PHE A 152 18.15 -7.28 -12.30
N PRO A 153 17.25 -6.31 -12.55
CA PRO A 153 16.32 -5.84 -11.53
C PRO A 153 15.38 -6.96 -11.07
N ILE A 154 15.50 -7.33 -9.80
CA ILE A 154 14.63 -8.27 -9.12
C ILE A 154 14.04 -7.56 -7.91
N LYS A 155 12.72 -7.62 -7.78
CA LYS A 155 12.02 -7.20 -6.56
C LYS A 155 11.95 -8.38 -5.60
N VAL A 156 12.35 -8.17 -4.35
CA VAL A 156 12.23 -9.16 -3.28
C VAL A 156 11.21 -8.66 -2.28
N GLY A 157 10.14 -9.41 -2.05
CA GLY A 157 9.07 -8.99 -1.14
C GLY A 157 8.48 -10.12 -0.32
N LEU A 158 7.62 -9.78 0.64
CA LEU A 158 6.93 -10.76 1.49
C LEU A 158 5.40 -10.82 1.33
N THR A 159 4.85 -11.95 1.76
CA THR A 159 3.42 -12.12 2.05
C THR A 159 3.17 -13.05 3.23
N THR A 160 2.22 -12.67 4.09
CA THR A 160 1.63 -13.56 5.11
C THR A 160 0.39 -14.29 4.59
N ALA A 161 -0.09 -13.95 3.39
CA ALA A 161 -1.15 -14.68 2.72
C ALA A 161 -0.60 -15.98 2.10
N ALA A 162 -1.46 -16.99 1.99
CA ALA A 162 -1.06 -18.30 1.44
C ALA A 162 -0.64 -18.24 -0.04
N ASP A 163 -1.06 -17.22 -0.78
CA ASP A 163 -0.83 -17.12 -2.22
C ASP A 163 0.07 -15.92 -2.61
N VAL A 164 1.29 -16.26 -3.04
CA VAL A 164 2.30 -15.33 -3.58
C VAL A 164 1.85 -14.72 -4.90
N GLU A 165 1.18 -15.48 -5.76
CA GLU A 165 0.77 -15.01 -7.09
C GLU A 165 -0.24 -13.89 -6.97
N THR A 166 -1.28 -14.08 -6.15
CA THR A 166 -2.25 -13.02 -5.86
C THR A 166 -1.59 -11.76 -5.28
N ARG A 167 -0.57 -11.89 -4.42
CA ARG A 167 0.16 -10.74 -3.86
C ARG A 167 0.95 -9.98 -4.92
N VAL A 168 1.79 -10.69 -5.69
CA VAL A 168 2.65 -10.11 -6.72
C VAL A 168 1.80 -9.46 -7.80
N PHE A 169 0.80 -10.16 -8.32
CA PHE A 169 -0.11 -9.61 -9.31
C PHE A 169 -0.92 -8.43 -8.74
N GLY A 170 -1.33 -8.48 -7.47
CA GLY A 170 -2.00 -7.36 -6.80
C GLY A 170 -1.12 -6.10 -6.69
N GLN A 171 0.18 -6.25 -6.42
CA GLN A 171 1.12 -5.13 -6.36
C GLN A 171 1.33 -4.50 -7.75
N CYS A 172 1.52 -5.33 -8.79
CA CYS A 172 1.76 -4.83 -10.14
C CYS A 172 0.54 -4.15 -10.76
N LYS A 173 -0.68 -4.51 -10.36
CA LYS A 173 -1.93 -3.87 -10.82
C LYS A 173 -2.08 -2.41 -10.40
N GLY A 174 -1.42 -1.98 -9.32
CA GLY A 174 -1.46 -0.59 -8.83
C GLY A 174 -0.39 0.33 -9.40
N ALA A 175 0.68 -0.22 -10.01
CA ALA A 175 1.92 0.49 -10.32
C ALA A 175 2.11 0.86 -11.80
N GLY A 176 1.12 0.61 -12.66
CA GLY A 176 1.16 1.06 -14.07
C GLY A 176 2.10 0.28 -14.99
N PHE A 177 2.55 -0.92 -14.58
CA PHE A 177 3.38 -1.78 -15.43
C PHE A 177 2.53 -2.45 -16.51
N PHE A 178 2.96 -2.32 -17.78
CA PHE A 178 2.27 -2.83 -18.98
C PHE A 178 2.49 -4.34 -19.21
N GLU A 179 3.32 -4.99 -18.39
CA GLU A 179 3.69 -6.38 -18.54
C GLU A 179 3.36 -7.19 -17.28
N ARG A 180 3.01 -8.47 -17.48
CA ARG A 180 2.76 -9.40 -16.39
C ARG A 180 4.09 -9.72 -15.69
N PRO A 181 4.19 -9.57 -14.36
CA PRO A 181 5.41 -9.90 -13.64
C PRO A 181 5.70 -11.40 -13.73
N GLU A 182 6.97 -11.75 -13.81
CA GLU A 182 7.47 -13.11 -13.76
C GLU A 182 7.99 -13.41 -12.35
N ILE A 183 7.34 -14.35 -11.66
CA ILE A 183 7.79 -14.82 -10.34
C ILE A 183 8.94 -15.80 -10.56
N LEU A 184 10.11 -15.43 -10.04
CA LEU A 184 11.36 -16.17 -10.19
C LEU A 184 11.56 -17.19 -9.06
N GLY A 185 11.05 -16.88 -7.86
CA GLY A 185 11.20 -17.74 -6.69
C GLY A 185 10.21 -17.43 -5.59
N ARG A 186 9.96 -18.45 -4.75
CA ARG A 186 9.13 -18.40 -3.56
C ARG A 186 9.70 -19.31 -2.48
N TRP A 187 9.85 -18.79 -1.27
CA TRP A 187 10.44 -19.50 -0.14
C TRP A 187 9.57 -19.32 1.09
N LYS A 188 9.14 -20.43 1.68
CA LYS A 188 8.38 -20.41 2.92
C LYS A 188 9.35 -20.25 4.09
N VAL A 189 9.10 -19.25 4.93
CA VAL A 189 9.98 -18.91 6.07
C VAL A 189 9.14 -18.64 7.31
N LYS A 190 9.78 -18.77 8.47
CA LYS A 190 9.25 -18.26 9.74
C LYS A 190 9.75 -16.83 9.93
N ARG A 191 9.02 -16.01 10.69
CA ARG A 191 9.42 -14.60 10.95
C ARG A 191 9.61 -13.83 9.64
N VAL A 192 8.59 -13.89 8.76
CA VAL A 192 8.73 -13.48 7.36
C VAL A 192 9.14 -12.01 7.19
N ALA A 193 8.70 -11.12 8.09
CA ALA A 193 9.11 -9.72 8.09
C ALA A 193 10.60 -9.56 8.38
N GLN A 194 11.07 -10.14 9.48
CA GLN A 194 12.48 -10.09 9.87
C GLN A 194 13.40 -10.73 8.82
N VAL A 195 12.92 -11.80 8.17
CA VAL A 195 13.67 -12.44 7.08
C VAL A 195 13.74 -11.54 5.86
N GLU A 196 12.67 -10.85 5.47
CA GLU A 196 12.70 -9.88 4.37
C GLU A 196 13.66 -8.73 4.69
N ASP A 197 13.55 -8.12 5.86
CA ASP A 197 14.39 -6.99 6.29
C ASP A 197 15.86 -7.36 6.23
N ALA A 198 16.21 -8.56 6.74
CA ALA A 198 17.57 -9.08 6.68
C ALA A 198 18.05 -9.31 5.24
N ILE A 199 17.18 -9.80 4.33
CA ILE A 199 17.53 -9.95 2.92
C ILE A 199 17.81 -8.59 2.29
N HIS A 200 16.94 -7.60 2.52
CA HIS A 200 17.12 -6.25 1.99
C HIS A 200 18.40 -5.60 2.54
N ALA A 201 18.66 -5.71 3.83
CA ALA A 201 19.86 -5.18 4.46
C ALA A 201 21.15 -5.79 3.86
N VAL A 202 21.17 -7.12 3.66
CA VAL A 202 22.33 -7.80 3.05
C VAL A 202 22.52 -7.37 1.59
N LEU A 203 21.45 -7.32 0.79
CA LEU A 203 21.54 -6.89 -0.60
C LEU A 203 21.94 -5.42 -0.75
N LYS A 204 21.47 -4.53 0.16
CA LYS A 204 21.93 -3.14 0.28
C LYS A 204 23.42 -3.09 0.61
N ALA A 205 23.87 -3.84 1.62
CA ALA A 205 25.28 -3.90 2.01
C ALA A 205 26.21 -4.43 0.89
N TRP A 206 25.68 -5.26 -0.01
CA TRP A 206 26.38 -5.73 -1.21
C TRP A 206 26.34 -4.73 -2.38
N GLY A 207 25.77 -3.54 -2.19
CA GLY A 207 25.64 -2.52 -3.22
C GLY A 207 24.72 -2.95 -4.37
N ARG A 208 23.75 -3.86 -4.11
CA ARG A 208 22.80 -4.34 -5.12
C ARG A 208 21.55 -3.48 -5.21
N TRP A 209 21.33 -2.56 -4.28
CA TRP A 209 20.11 -1.76 -4.25
C TRP A 209 20.00 -0.85 -5.47
N LYS A 210 18.79 -0.76 -6.02
CA LYS A 210 18.48 0.07 -7.18
C LYS A 210 17.76 1.34 -6.70
N GLU A 211 18.52 2.39 -6.43
CA GLU A 211 18.04 3.69 -5.92
C GLU A 211 17.03 4.39 -6.83
N ASP A 212 17.13 4.18 -8.14
CA ASP A 212 16.26 4.80 -9.16
C ASP A 212 15.00 3.96 -9.48
N ALA A 213 14.71 2.90 -8.71
CA ALA A 213 13.53 2.07 -8.88
C ALA A 213 12.36 2.53 -7.99
N PRO A 214 11.10 2.23 -8.37
CA PRO A 214 9.95 2.53 -7.53
C PRO A 214 9.90 1.64 -6.29
N GLY A 215 10.26 2.22 -5.14
CA GLY A 215 10.28 1.60 -3.80
C GLY A 215 11.59 0.90 -3.46
N ASP A 216 11.79 0.57 -2.18
CA ASP A 216 13.09 0.17 -1.61
C ASP A 216 13.46 -1.31 -1.81
N GLU A 217 12.56 -2.05 -2.43
CA GLU A 217 12.61 -3.52 -2.49
C GLU A 217 13.20 -4.04 -3.82
N TRP A 218 13.84 -3.18 -4.63
CA TRP A 218 14.40 -3.53 -5.94
C TRP A 218 15.92 -3.62 -5.92
N PHE A 219 16.45 -4.70 -6.48
CA PHE A 219 17.88 -4.99 -6.45
C PHE A 219 18.40 -5.44 -7.82
N MET A 220 19.59 -4.96 -8.21
CA MET A 220 20.40 -5.49 -9.30
C MET A 220 21.12 -6.75 -8.81
N THR A 221 20.47 -7.90 -8.88
CA THR A 221 20.95 -9.16 -8.29
C THR A 221 20.67 -10.36 -9.20
N THR A 222 21.20 -11.53 -8.85
CA THR A 222 20.79 -12.82 -9.43
C THR A 222 19.86 -13.60 -8.49
N LEU A 223 19.16 -14.60 -9.03
CA LEU A 223 18.32 -15.49 -8.21
C LEU A 223 19.17 -16.31 -7.22
N ASP A 224 20.37 -16.72 -7.63
CA ASP A 224 21.30 -17.49 -6.79
C ASP A 224 21.80 -16.66 -5.59
N GLU A 225 22.05 -15.36 -5.79
CA GLU A 225 22.40 -14.44 -4.71
C GLU A 225 21.24 -14.30 -3.72
N VAL A 226 20.02 -14.05 -4.19
CA VAL A 226 18.82 -13.97 -3.34
C VAL A 226 18.62 -15.26 -2.56
N GLN A 227 18.74 -16.41 -3.23
CA GLN A 227 18.63 -17.71 -2.58
C GLN A 227 19.72 -17.93 -1.52
N SER A 228 20.95 -17.51 -1.79
CA SER A 228 22.07 -17.64 -0.84
C SER A 228 21.84 -16.83 0.43
N VAL A 229 21.31 -15.60 0.30
CA VAL A 229 20.95 -14.76 1.45
C VAL A 229 19.81 -15.38 2.24
N ILE A 230 18.75 -15.87 1.57
CA ILE A 230 17.63 -16.56 2.25
C ILE A 230 18.13 -17.76 3.05
N HIS A 231 19.02 -18.59 2.49
CA HIS A 231 19.58 -19.74 3.20
C HIS A 231 20.48 -19.34 4.37
N PHE A 232 21.17 -18.19 4.27
CA PHE A 232 21.99 -17.67 5.35
C PHE A 232 21.13 -17.15 6.51
N VAL A 233 20.10 -16.38 6.21
CA VAL A 233 19.20 -15.73 7.19
C VAL A 233 18.24 -16.74 7.85
N ASN A 234 17.86 -17.80 7.15
CA ASN A 234 16.90 -18.81 7.62
C ASN A 234 17.56 -20.06 8.26
N LYS A 235 18.85 -20.01 8.57
CA LYS A 235 19.54 -21.00 9.41
C LYS A 235 19.32 -20.72 10.89
#